data_AF-A0A1S3CK46-F1
#
_entry.id   AF-A0A1S3CK46-F1
#
_cell.length_a   1.000
_cell.length_b   1.000
_cell.length_c   1.000
_cell.angle_alpha   90.00
_cell.angle_beta   90.00
_cell.angle_gamma   90.00
#
_symmetry.space_group_name_H-M   'P 1'
#
loop_
_entity.id
_entity.type
_entity.pdbx_description
1 polymer ?
#
loop_
_entity_poly.entity_id
_entity_poly.type
_entity_poly.pdbx_seq_one_letter_code
_entity_poly.pdbx_strand_id
1 'polypeptide(L)'
;MASKFGLAGGLPERRVRPIWDAIDSRQFKNALKAVTTLLSKYPNAPYALALKAMVLERMGKAEEALSVCLSAKELLYTNDSILMDDLTLSTLQIVFQRLDHMDLTTSCYEYACGKFPNHLDLMTGLFNCYLREYSFVKQQQTAIKMYKLGGEERFLLWAVCSIQLQVLCGNGGEKLLLLAEGLLKKHIASHSLHEPEAIMVYISILEQQAKYGDALEVLTGKLGSLLTVEVDRLRIQCTLASS
;
A
#
# COMPACT_ATOMS: atom_id res chain seq x y z
N MET A 1 -11.01 -9.03 11.82
CA MET A 1 -9.77 -9.69 12.29
C MET A 1 -9.73 -9.56 13.80
N ALA A 2 -10.05 -10.62 14.54
CA ALA A 2 -9.91 -10.63 15.99
C ALA A 2 -8.43 -10.89 16.34
N SER A 3 -7.82 -10.02 17.16
CA SER A 3 -6.48 -10.30 17.68
C SER A 3 -6.55 -11.47 18.66
N LYS A 4 -5.45 -12.23 18.79
CA LYS A 4 -5.29 -13.36 19.74
C LYS A 4 -5.65 -13.05 21.21
N PHE A 5 -5.91 -11.78 21.55
CA PHE A 5 -6.20 -11.30 22.89
C PHE A 5 -7.59 -10.60 23.03
N GLY A 6 -8.44 -10.62 22.00
CA GLY A 6 -9.74 -9.92 22.04
C GLY A 6 -9.59 -8.40 22.17
N LEU A 7 -8.49 -7.86 21.64
CA LEU A 7 -8.19 -6.43 21.59
C LEU A 7 -8.32 -5.92 20.14
N ALA A 8 -8.83 -4.70 20.00
CA ALA A 8 -8.87 -3.94 18.75
C ALA A 8 -8.23 -2.58 19.04
N GLY A 9 -7.05 -2.32 18.46
CA GLY A 9 -6.29 -1.10 18.67
C GLY A 9 -5.94 -0.80 20.12
N GLY A 10 -5.50 -1.84 20.84
CA GLY A 10 -5.19 -1.78 22.28
C GLY A 10 -6.42 -1.68 23.19
N LEU A 11 -7.64 -1.69 22.64
CA LEU A 11 -8.90 -1.58 23.38
C LEU A 11 -9.65 -2.91 23.41
N PRO A 12 -10.45 -3.21 24.45
CA PRO A 12 -11.26 -4.43 24.47
C PRO A 12 -12.27 -4.47 23.32
N GLU A 13 -12.20 -5.50 22.47
CA GLU A 13 -13.02 -5.63 21.25
C GLU A 13 -14.53 -5.55 21.56
N ARG A 14 -14.96 -6.14 22.67
CA ARG A 14 -16.34 -6.05 23.18
C ARG A 14 -16.86 -4.62 23.41
N ARG A 15 -15.95 -3.65 23.62
CA ARG A 15 -16.30 -2.23 23.77
C ARG A 15 -16.26 -1.47 22.44
N VAL A 16 -15.48 -1.95 21.48
CA VAL A 16 -15.34 -1.36 20.15
C VAL A 16 -16.48 -1.80 19.23
N ARG A 17 -16.86 -3.08 19.28
CA ARG A 17 -17.91 -3.65 18.43
C ARG A 17 -19.24 -2.87 18.43
N PRO A 18 -19.80 -2.45 19.58
CA PRO A 18 -21.04 -1.66 19.58
C PRO A 18 -20.92 -0.30 18.88
N ILE A 19 -19.70 0.26 18.79
CA ILE A 19 -19.45 1.50 18.06
C ILE A 19 -19.56 1.24 16.55
N TRP A 20 -18.92 0.18 16.06
CA TRP A 20 -19.03 -0.23 14.65
C TRP A 20 -20.45 -0.63 14.28
N ASP A 21 -21.13 -1.44 15.09
CA ASP A 21 -22.53 -1.82 14.84
C ASP A 21 -23.43 -0.58 14.69
N ALA A 22 -23.21 0.45 15.51
CA ALA A 22 -23.93 1.72 15.42
C ALA A 22 -23.53 2.57 14.21
N ILE A 23 -22.25 2.58 13.81
CA ILE A 23 -21.77 3.24 12.58
C ILE A 23 -22.40 2.59 11.34
N ASP A 24 -22.35 1.27 11.26
CA ASP A 24 -22.85 0.48 10.12
C ASP A 24 -24.37 0.62 9.99
N SER A 25 -25.07 0.65 11.13
CA SER A 25 -26.52 0.92 11.19
C SER A 25 -26.89 2.40 11.00
N ARG A 26 -25.91 3.28 10.71
CA ARG A 26 -26.06 4.74 10.55
C ARG A 26 -26.67 5.45 11.77
N GLN A 27 -26.56 4.85 12.96
CA GLN A 27 -27.00 5.43 14.22
C GLN A 27 -25.90 6.31 14.84
N PHE A 28 -25.49 7.37 14.13
CA PHE A 28 -24.28 8.13 14.49
C PHE A 28 -24.35 8.81 15.87
N LYS A 29 -25.53 9.24 16.32
CA LYS A 29 -25.71 9.76 17.69
C LYS A 29 -25.41 8.70 18.76
N ASN A 30 -25.84 7.46 18.53
CA ASN A 30 -25.57 6.33 19.43
C ASN A 30 -24.09 5.95 19.39
N ALA A 31 -23.49 5.91 18.20
CA ALA A 31 -22.06 5.70 18.02
C ALA A 31 -21.23 6.77 18.77
N LEU A 32 -21.64 8.04 18.69
CA LEU A 32 -20.96 9.15 19.38
C LEU A 32 -21.04 9.00 20.90
N LYS A 33 -22.21 8.62 21.43
CA LYS A 33 -22.38 8.33 22.86
C LYS A 33 -21.50 7.16 23.31
N ALA A 34 -21.46 6.09 22.51
CA ALA A 34 -20.67 4.89 22.80
C ALA A 34 -19.17 5.19 22.81
N VAL A 35 -18.65 5.87 21.79
CA VAL A 35 -17.22 6.23 21.71
C VAL A 35 -16.82 7.25 22.77
N THR A 36 -17.71 8.18 23.13
CA THR A 36 -17.45 9.14 24.23
C THR A 36 -17.36 8.42 25.58
N THR A 37 -18.22 7.42 25.81
CA THR A 37 -18.15 6.54 27.00
C THR A 37 -16.89 5.69 27.01
N LEU A 38 -16.37 5.30 25.83
CA LEU A 38 -15.11 4.58 25.72
C LEU A 38 -13.92 5.50 26.08
N LEU A 39 -13.90 6.72 25.54
CA LEU A 39 -12.88 7.73 25.80
C LEU A 39 -12.85 8.18 27.26
N SER A 40 -13.97 8.16 27.99
CA SER A 40 -13.94 8.46 29.43
C SER A 40 -13.13 7.44 30.25
N LYS A 41 -12.92 6.23 29.71
CA LYS A 41 -12.10 5.17 30.34
C LYS A 41 -10.71 5.08 29.74
N TYR A 42 -10.55 5.43 28.48
CA TYR A 42 -9.31 5.37 27.73
C TYR A 42 -9.06 6.71 27.00
N PRO A 43 -8.82 7.82 27.74
CA PRO A 43 -8.80 9.17 27.16
C PRO A 43 -7.70 9.39 26.14
N ASN A 44 -6.57 8.68 26.28
CA ASN A 44 -5.40 8.80 25.43
C ASN A 44 -5.25 7.64 24.42
N ALA A 45 -6.31 6.88 24.18
CA ALA A 45 -6.27 5.79 23.21
C ALA A 45 -6.43 6.33 21.77
N PRO A 46 -5.39 6.24 20.91
CA PRO A 46 -5.44 6.77 19.55
C PRO A 46 -6.61 6.20 18.75
N TYR A 47 -6.88 4.89 18.90
CA TYR A 47 -7.94 4.22 18.17
C TYR A 47 -9.35 4.73 18.55
N ALA A 48 -9.59 4.97 19.84
CA ALA A 48 -10.86 5.51 20.30
C ALA A 48 -11.10 6.93 19.76
N LEU A 49 -10.04 7.74 19.66
CA LEU A 49 -10.11 9.07 19.06
C LEU A 49 -10.34 8.98 17.54
N ALA A 50 -9.65 8.08 16.84
CA ALA A 50 -9.88 7.84 15.41
C ALA A 50 -11.34 7.43 15.12
N LEU A 51 -11.92 6.54 15.95
CA LEU A 51 -13.34 6.18 15.87
C LEU A 51 -14.27 7.37 16.13
N LYS A 52 -13.94 8.22 17.10
CA LYS A 52 -14.72 9.44 17.37
C LYS A 52 -14.67 10.39 16.17
N ALA A 53 -13.49 10.60 15.58
CA ALA A 53 -13.34 11.43 14.39
C ALA A 53 -14.16 10.87 13.22
N MET A 54 -14.16 9.56 13.01
CA MET A 54 -14.99 8.91 12.00
C MET A 54 -16.47 9.16 12.22
N VAL A 55 -16.96 9.02 13.45
CA VAL A 55 -18.37 9.32 13.77
C VAL A 55 -18.69 10.79 13.50
N LEU A 56 -17.82 11.72 13.90
CA LEU A 56 -18.02 13.16 13.68
C LEU A 56 -18.04 13.50 12.18
N GLU A 57 -17.15 12.90 11.39
CA GLU A 57 -17.13 13.03 9.93
C GLU A 57 -18.45 12.56 9.32
N ARG A 58 -18.93 11.37 9.71
CA ARG A 58 -20.23 10.83 9.25
C ARG A 58 -21.43 11.69 9.66
N MET A 59 -21.29 12.52 10.69
CA MET A 59 -22.29 13.49 11.14
C MET A 59 -22.17 14.86 10.45
N GLY A 60 -21.22 15.05 9.53
CA GLY A 60 -20.99 16.32 8.83
C GLY A 60 -20.19 17.35 9.63
N LYS A 61 -19.56 16.94 10.74
CA LYS A 61 -18.75 17.82 11.61
C LYS A 61 -17.27 17.74 11.22
N ALA A 62 -16.95 18.22 10.03
CA ALA A 62 -15.62 18.07 9.42
C ALA A 62 -14.49 18.67 10.28
N GLU A 63 -14.64 19.90 10.77
CA GLU A 63 -13.61 20.59 11.58
C GLU A 63 -13.35 19.87 12.92
N GLU A 64 -14.43 19.47 13.61
CA GLU A 64 -14.31 18.69 14.85
C GLU A 64 -13.64 17.32 14.59
N ALA A 65 -14.00 16.66 13.49
CA ALA A 65 -13.40 15.39 13.09
C ALA A 65 -11.89 15.55 12.84
N LEU A 66 -11.48 16.58 12.10
CA LEU A 66 -10.08 16.86 11.81
C LEU A 66 -9.28 17.13 13.10
N SER A 67 -9.81 17.96 13.99
CA SER A 67 -9.18 18.25 15.29
C SER A 67 -8.95 16.98 16.12
N VAL A 68 -9.93 16.08 16.15
CA VAL A 68 -9.81 14.80 16.86
C VAL A 68 -8.81 13.87 16.17
N CYS A 69 -8.78 13.83 14.82
CA CYS A 69 -7.79 13.07 14.06
C CYS A 69 -6.35 13.53 14.33
N LEU A 70 -6.10 14.85 14.38
CA LEU A 70 -4.79 15.40 14.70
C LEU A 70 -4.36 15.01 16.11
N SER A 71 -5.29 15.07 17.08
CA SER A 71 -5.03 14.61 18.45
C SER A 71 -4.69 13.12 18.51
N ALA A 72 -5.40 12.28 17.75
CA ALA A 72 -5.11 10.85 17.64
C ALA A 72 -3.73 10.59 17.01
N LYS A 73 -3.35 11.36 16.00
CA LYS A 73 -2.04 11.30 15.33
C LYS A 73 -0.90 11.66 16.29
N GLU A 74 -1.01 12.74 17.06
CA GLU A 74 0.02 13.11 18.05
C GLU A 74 0.20 12.02 19.12
N LEU A 75 -0.90 11.41 19.57
CA LEU A 75 -0.85 10.30 20.51
C LEU A 75 -0.29 9.02 19.87
N LEU A 76 -0.52 8.79 18.57
CA LEU A 76 0.14 7.70 17.83
C LEU A 76 1.65 7.89 17.79
N TYR A 77 2.12 9.14 17.67
CA TYR A 77 3.55 9.45 17.60
C TYR A 77 4.24 9.32 18.96
N THR A 78 3.57 9.72 20.03
CA THR A 78 4.13 9.73 21.39
C THR A 78 4.01 8.38 22.10
N ASN A 79 3.08 7.51 21.71
CA ASN A 79 2.98 6.18 22.29
C ASN A 79 4.14 5.29 21.81
N ASP A 80 5.09 4.98 22.71
CA ASP A 80 6.14 3.97 22.53
C ASP A 80 5.60 2.51 22.55
N SER A 81 4.34 2.33 22.15
CA SER A 81 3.75 0.99 22.03
C SER A 81 4.57 0.18 21.03
N ILE A 82 5.09 -0.96 21.49
CA ILE A 82 5.77 -1.98 20.69
C ILE A 82 4.88 -2.50 19.55
N LEU A 83 3.56 -2.32 19.69
CA LEU A 83 2.57 -2.66 18.68
C LEU A 83 2.08 -1.37 18.02
N MET A 84 2.43 -1.17 16.76
CA MET A 84 1.74 -0.20 15.93
C MET A 84 0.31 -0.66 15.69
N ASP A 85 -0.64 0.25 15.84
CA ASP A 85 -2.04 -0.07 15.66
C ASP A 85 -2.50 0.19 14.22
N ASP A 86 -2.48 -0.86 13.40
CA ASP A 86 -3.01 -0.85 12.03
C ASP A 86 -4.48 -0.40 11.98
N LEU A 87 -5.27 -0.66 13.03
CA LEU A 87 -6.66 -0.21 13.09
C LEU A 87 -6.77 1.29 13.26
N THR A 88 -5.89 1.92 14.06
CA THR A 88 -5.81 3.38 14.14
C THR A 88 -5.42 3.97 12.79
N LEU A 89 -4.35 3.46 12.15
CA LEU A 89 -3.88 3.99 10.87
C LEU A 89 -4.93 3.89 9.77
N SER A 90 -5.55 2.71 9.60
CA SER A 90 -6.61 2.51 8.60
C SER A 90 -7.86 3.35 8.89
N THR A 91 -8.24 3.53 10.15
CA THR A 91 -9.38 4.38 10.54
C THR A 91 -9.09 5.85 10.26
N LEU A 92 -7.89 6.34 10.63
CA LEU A 92 -7.45 7.71 10.33
C LEU A 92 -7.38 7.95 8.82
N GLN A 93 -6.87 7.00 8.04
CA GLN A 93 -6.83 7.07 6.58
C GLN A 93 -8.22 7.27 5.99
N ILE A 94 -9.25 6.54 6.47
CA ILE A 94 -10.63 6.71 5.97
C ILE A 94 -11.12 8.14 6.23
N VAL A 95 -10.87 8.67 7.42
CA VAL A 95 -11.32 10.02 7.79
C VAL A 95 -10.54 11.08 7.03
N PHE A 96 -9.22 10.97 6.94
CA PHE A 96 -8.40 11.92 6.18
C PHE A 96 -8.76 11.93 4.69
N GLN A 97 -9.00 10.77 4.07
CA GLN A 97 -9.48 10.69 2.69
C GLN A 97 -10.84 11.37 2.52
N ARG A 98 -11.74 11.21 3.49
CA ARG A 98 -13.06 11.86 3.51
C ARG A 98 -12.99 13.38 3.64
N LEU A 99 -11.95 13.87 4.29
CA LEU A 99 -11.72 15.30 4.55
C LEU A 99 -10.74 15.94 3.55
N ASP A 100 -10.32 15.22 2.50
CA ASP A 100 -9.35 15.68 1.49
C ASP A 100 -7.96 16.06 2.07
N HIS A 101 -7.55 15.39 3.15
CA HIS A 101 -6.25 15.57 3.82
C HIS A 101 -5.36 14.33 3.66
N MET A 102 -5.17 13.89 2.42
CA MET A 102 -4.40 12.66 2.12
C MET A 102 -2.94 12.75 2.54
N ASP A 103 -2.36 13.96 2.52
CA ASP A 103 -1.00 14.26 2.99
C ASP A 103 -0.78 13.82 4.46
N LEU A 104 -1.80 14.00 5.31
CA LEU A 104 -1.75 13.57 6.70
C LEU A 104 -1.67 12.04 6.82
N THR A 105 -2.37 11.32 5.94
CA THR A 105 -2.30 9.84 5.89
C THR A 105 -0.89 9.37 5.57
N THR A 106 -0.28 9.96 4.53
CA THR A 106 1.09 9.61 4.12
C THR A 106 2.07 9.86 5.26
N SER A 107 1.97 11.01 5.94
CA SER A 107 2.85 11.31 7.07
C SER A 107 2.73 10.30 8.22
N CYS A 108 1.52 9.79 8.50
CA CYS A 108 1.30 8.76 9.51
C CYS A 108 2.00 7.44 9.13
N TYR A 109 1.88 7.01 7.86
CA TYR A 109 2.55 5.80 7.37
C TYR A 109 4.07 5.95 7.26
N GLU A 110 4.57 7.14 6.93
CA GLU A 110 6.01 7.43 6.92
C GLU A 110 6.60 7.32 8.32
N TYR A 111 5.95 7.93 9.32
CA TYR A 111 6.34 7.80 10.72
C TYR A 111 6.32 6.34 11.17
N ALA A 112 5.24 5.64 10.83
CA ALA A 112 5.03 4.23 11.11
C ALA A 112 6.15 3.33 10.58
N CYS A 113 6.48 3.47 9.30
CA CYS A 113 7.57 2.73 8.66
C CYS A 113 8.95 3.15 9.18
N GLY A 114 9.10 4.37 9.72
CA GLY A 114 10.32 4.80 10.41
C GLY A 114 10.53 4.06 11.74
N LYS A 115 9.47 3.89 12.53
CA LYS A 115 9.51 3.15 13.81
C LYS A 115 9.58 1.63 13.62
N PHE A 116 8.88 1.09 12.63
CA PHE A 116 8.81 -0.35 12.35
C PHE A 116 9.32 -0.65 10.93
N PRO A 117 10.64 -0.54 10.69
CA PRO A 117 11.22 -0.52 9.36
C PRO A 117 11.17 -1.83 8.59
N ASN A 118 10.69 -2.93 9.18
CA ASN A 118 10.57 -4.24 8.55
C ASN A 118 9.12 -4.77 8.50
N HIS A 119 8.12 -3.94 8.82
CA HIS A 119 6.72 -4.37 8.86
C HIS A 119 6.06 -4.22 7.48
N LEU A 120 5.83 -5.34 6.79
CA LEU A 120 5.36 -5.34 5.39
C LEU A 120 3.97 -4.73 5.20
N ASP A 121 3.05 -4.91 6.16
CA ASP A 121 1.69 -4.35 6.03
C ASP A 121 1.71 -2.81 6.10
N LEU A 122 2.60 -2.22 6.91
CA LEU A 122 2.76 -0.77 7.01
C LEU A 122 3.38 -0.22 5.74
N MET A 123 4.37 -0.92 5.18
CA MET A 123 4.96 -0.54 3.90
C MET A 123 3.95 -0.64 2.75
N THR A 124 3.04 -1.61 2.80
CA THR A 124 1.96 -1.73 1.83
C THR A 124 1.02 -0.52 1.91
N GLY A 125 0.64 -0.11 3.13
CA GLY A 125 -0.10 1.12 3.35
C GLY A 125 0.63 2.36 2.82
N LEU A 126 1.93 2.48 3.11
CA LEU A 126 2.77 3.59 2.63
C LEU A 126 2.89 3.63 1.10
N PHE A 127 3.14 2.47 0.47
CA PHE A 127 3.19 2.34 -0.98
C PHE A 127 1.89 2.83 -1.63
N ASN A 128 0.74 2.43 -1.08
CA ASN A 128 -0.58 2.87 -1.55
C ASN A 128 -0.82 4.37 -1.37
N CYS A 129 -0.20 5.01 -0.37
CA CYS A 129 -0.23 6.46 -0.22
C CYS A 129 0.57 7.14 -1.33
N TYR A 130 1.81 6.69 -1.55
CA TYR A 130 2.64 7.21 -2.65
C TYR A 130 2.05 6.95 -4.03
N LEU A 131 1.27 5.87 -4.20
CA LEU A 131 0.52 5.58 -5.43
C LEU A 131 -0.49 6.70 -5.74
N ARG A 132 -1.28 7.10 -4.74
CA ARG A 132 -2.30 8.15 -4.88
C ARG A 132 -1.70 9.53 -5.11
N GLU A 133 -0.52 9.78 -4.56
CA GLU A 133 0.22 11.03 -4.71
C GLU A 133 1.10 11.08 -5.97
N TYR A 134 1.11 10.03 -6.80
CA TYR A 134 2.01 9.91 -7.96
C TYR A 134 3.50 10.07 -7.62
N SER A 135 3.89 9.75 -6.38
CA SER A 135 5.27 9.84 -5.91
C SER A 135 6.08 8.61 -6.34
N PHE A 136 6.31 8.45 -7.64
CA PHE A 136 6.84 7.21 -8.22
C PHE A 136 8.24 6.84 -7.72
N VAL A 137 9.08 7.83 -7.41
CA VAL A 137 10.40 7.60 -6.80
C VAL A 137 10.25 6.94 -5.42
N LYS A 138 9.35 7.46 -4.58
CA LYS A 138 9.10 6.91 -3.24
C LYS A 138 8.40 5.54 -3.32
N GLN A 139 7.51 5.34 -4.29
CA GLN A 139 6.91 4.03 -4.58
C GLN A 139 7.99 2.98 -4.90
N GLN A 140 8.90 3.31 -5.83
CA GLN A 140 10.02 2.44 -6.21
C GLN A 140 10.88 2.09 -4.99
N GLN A 141 11.30 3.08 -4.20
CA GLN A 141 12.16 2.87 -3.03
C GLN A 141 11.49 1.94 -2.01
N THR A 142 10.19 2.16 -1.75
CA THR A 142 9.40 1.34 -0.82
C THR A 142 9.25 -0.09 -1.34
N ALA A 143 8.88 -0.27 -2.60
CA ALA A 143 8.71 -1.60 -3.20
C ALA A 143 10.03 -2.39 -3.26
N ILE A 144 11.16 -1.74 -3.58
CA ILE A 144 12.49 -2.39 -3.52
C ILE A 144 12.81 -2.83 -2.10
N LYS A 145 12.49 -2.02 -1.08
CA LYS A 145 12.69 -2.37 0.32
C LYS A 145 11.84 -3.59 0.71
N MET A 146 10.56 -3.60 0.32
CA MET A 146 9.66 -4.73 0.54
C MET A 146 10.16 -6.01 -0.15
N TYR A 147 10.61 -5.90 -1.41
CA TYR A 147 11.17 -7.03 -2.15
C TYR A 147 12.44 -7.59 -1.49
N LYS A 148 13.32 -6.73 -0.97
CA LYS A 148 14.51 -7.17 -0.23
C LYS A 148 14.17 -7.91 1.09
N LEU A 149 13.04 -7.57 1.71
CA LEU A 149 12.60 -8.17 2.97
C LEU A 149 11.83 -9.48 2.76
N GLY A 150 10.86 -9.48 1.85
CA GLY A 150 9.96 -10.62 1.62
C GLY A 150 10.42 -11.56 0.50
N GLY A 151 11.21 -11.09 -0.47
CA GLY A 151 11.62 -11.86 -1.64
C GLY A 151 10.49 -12.20 -2.62
N GLU A 152 9.27 -11.73 -2.36
CA GLU A 152 8.09 -12.11 -3.13
C GLU A 152 8.04 -11.41 -4.51
N GLU A 153 7.63 -12.17 -5.52
CA GLU A 153 7.49 -11.70 -6.92
C GLU A 153 6.60 -10.45 -7.03
N ARG A 154 5.49 -10.38 -6.26
CA ARG A 154 4.60 -9.21 -6.27
C ARG A 154 5.31 -7.89 -5.94
N PHE A 155 6.25 -7.90 -4.99
CA PHE A 155 6.96 -6.67 -4.58
C PHE A 155 8.02 -6.28 -5.61
N LEU A 156 8.62 -7.26 -6.28
CA LEU A 156 9.45 -7.00 -7.45
C LEU A 156 8.64 -6.31 -8.56
N LEU A 157 7.46 -6.84 -8.90
CA LEU A 157 6.62 -6.23 -9.93
C LEU A 157 6.18 -4.83 -9.55
N TRP A 158 5.83 -4.57 -8.28
CA TRP A 158 5.54 -3.21 -7.83
C TRP A 158 6.73 -2.27 -8.05
N ALA A 159 7.95 -2.71 -7.74
CA ALA A 159 9.15 -1.91 -7.96
C ALA A 159 9.39 -1.62 -9.45
N VAL A 160 9.22 -2.63 -10.32
CA VAL A 160 9.42 -2.49 -11.77
C VAL A 160 8.34 -1.60 -12.40
N CYS A 161 7.08 -1.77 -12.01
CA CYS A 161 5.99 -0.91 -12.48
C CYS A 161 6.20 0.55 -12.04
N SER A 162 6.63 0.80 -10.79
CA SER A 162 6.97 2.14 -10.33
C SER A 162 8.16 2.75 -11.08
N ILE A 163 9.10 1.94 -11.57
CA ILE A 163 10.16 2.39 -12.47
C ILE A 163 9.58 2.80 -13.83
N GLN A 164 8.74 1.96 -14.43
CA GLN A 164 8.10 2.29 -15.72
C GLN A 164 7.30 3.58 -15.64
N LEU A 165 6.57 3.80 -14.55
CA LEU A 165 5.83 5.05 -14.32
C LEU A 165 6.77 6.28 -14.24
N GLN A 166 7.95 6.16 -13.62
CA GLN A 166 8.94 7.24 -13.63
C GLN A 166 9.44 7.56 -15.04
N VAL A 167 9.74 6.53 -15.82
CA VAL A 167 10.22 6.67 -17.20
C VAL A 167 9.15 7.34 -18.07
N LEU A 168 7.90 6.91 -17.95
CA LEU A 168 6.75 7.49 -18.67
C LEU A 168 6.53 8.97 -18.31
N CYS A 169 6.77 9.35 -17.06
CA CYS A 169 6.68 10.74 -16.61
C CYS A 169 7.97 11.56 -16.85
N GLY A 170 8.93 11.03 -17.61
CA GLY A 170 10.13 11.75 -18.05
C GLY A 170 11.30 11.78 -17.05
N ASN A 171 11.27 10.99 -15.99
CA ASN A 171 12.35 10.92 -15.00
C ASN A 171 13.23 9.69 -15.23
N GLY A 172 14.54 9.89 -15.47
CA GLY A 172 15.56 8.85 -15.30
C GLY A 172 15.63 7.70 -16.33
N GLY A 173 14.90 7.80 -17.45
CA GLY A 173 14.84 6.88 -18.61
C GLY A 173 15.74 5.63 -18.59
N GLU A 174 16.85 5.68 -19.32
CA GLU A 174 17.70 4.51 -19.60
C GLU A 174 18.27 3.83 -18.34
N LYS A 175 18.77 4.61 -17.38
CA LYS A 175 19.37 4.07 -16.15
C LYS A 175 18.36 3.32 -15.29
N LEU A 176 17.12 3.81 -15.24
CA LEU A 176 16.05 3.15 -14.49
C LEU A 176 15.59 1.86 -15.19
N LEU A 177 15.51 1.84 -16.52
CA LEU A 177 15.18 0.63 -17.27
C LEU A 177 16.23 -0.47 -17.08
N LEU A 178 17.53 -0.10 -17.09
CA LEU A 178 18.61 -1.03 -16.79
C LEU A 178 18.51 -1.61 -15.36
N LEU A 179 18.11 -0.80 -14.39
CA LEU A 179 17.86 -1.26 -13.02
C LEU A 179 16.68 -2.24 -12.96
N ALA A 180 15.57 -1.94 -13.63
CA ALA A 180 14.40 -2.82 -13.68
C ALA A 180 14.74 -4.18 -14.29
N GLU A 181 15.44 -4.19 -15.42
CA GLU A 181 15.93 -5.42 -16.05
C GLU A 181 16.87 -6.20 -15.12
N GLY A 182 17.80 -5.53 -14.45
CA GLY A 182 18.71 -6.16 -13.50
C GLY A 182 17.97 -6.84 -12.33
N LEU A 183 16.92 -6.20 -11.80
CA LEU A 183 16.08 -6.78 -10.75
C LEU A 183 15.34 -8.04 -11.22
N LEU A 184 14.75 -7.99 -12.43
CA LEU A 184 14.06 -9.13 -13.04
C LEU A 184 15.02 -10.29 -13.31
N LYS A 185 16.15 -10.04 -13.98
CA LYS A 185 17.17 -11.05 -14.27
C LYS A 185 17.68 -11.73 -13.00
N LYS A 186 17.92 -10.96 -11.93
CA LYS A 186 18.33 -11.51 -10.64
C LYS A 186 17.26 -12.42 -10.03
N HIS A 187 15.99 -12.02 -10.11
CA HIS A 187 14.89 -12.84 -9.58
C HIS A 187 14.72 -14.13 -10.40
N ILE A 188 14.70 -14.02 -11.74
CA ILE A 188 14.61 -15.16 -12.66
C ILE A 188 15.70 -16.19 -12.37
N ALA A 189 16.95 -15.74 -12.18
CA ALA A 189 18.08 -16.64 -11.91
C ALA A 189 17.94 -17.41 -10.58
N SER A 190 17.20 -16.85 -9.61
CA SER A 190 17.08 -17.43 -8.26
C SER A 190 15.77 -18.21 -8.07
N HIS A 191 14.67 -17.73 -8.66
CA HIS A 191 13.31 -18.21 -8.37
C HIS A 191 12.45 -18.43 -9.62
N SER A 192 12.91 -18.11 -10.83
CA SER A 192 12.05 -18.00 -12.03
C SER A 192 10.97 -16.91 -11.89
N LEU A 193 10.14 -16.72 -12.92
CA LEU A 193 8.86 -16.01 -12.82
C LEU A 193 7.71 -17.02 -12.87
N HIS A 194 6.58 -16.67 -12.26
CA HIS A 194 5.41 -17.54 -12.15
C HIS A 194 4.14 -16.92 -12.72
N GLU A 195 4.00 -15.59 -12.65
CA GLU A 195 2.79 -14.92 -13.14
C GLU A 195 2.94 -14.49 -14.61
N PRO A 196 1.89 -14.63 -15.45
CA PRO A 196 1.94 -14.18 -16.85
C PRO A 196 2.16 -12.66 -16.95
N GLU A 197 1.62 -11.88 -16.02
CA GLU A 197 1.83 -10.44 -15.93
C GLU A 197 3.32 -10.10 -15.74
N ALA A 198 4.08 -10.94 -15.03
CA ALA A 198 5.51 -10.72 -14.82
C ALA A 198 6.30 -10.76 -16.13
N ILE A 199 5.92 -11.65 -17.04
CA ILE A 199 6.53 -11.74 -18.37
C ILE A 199 6.13 -10.55 -19.23
N MET A 200 4.87 -10.15 -19.19
CA MET A 200 4.41 -8.97 -19.93
C MET A 200 5.17 -7.71 -19.49
N VAL A 201 5.38 -7.56 -18.19
CA VAL A 201 6.20 -6.47 -17.63
C VAL A 201 7.66 -6.60 -18.09
N TYR A 202 8.24 -7.80 -18.09
CA TYR A 202 9.62 -8.00 -18.53
C TYR A 202 9.82 -7.69 -20.03
N ILE A 203 8.92 -8.18 -20.88
CA ILE A 203 8.92 -7.88 -22.32
C ILE A 203 8.82 -6.36 -22.53
N SER A 204 7.90 -5.70 -21.84
CA SER A 204 7.73 -4.24 -21.94
C SER A 204 9.00 -3.47 -21.54
N ILE A 205 9.75 -3.93 -20.53
CA ILE A 205 11.04 -3.33 -20.14
C ILE A 205 12.10 -3.51 -21.25
N LEU A 206 12.12 -4.66 -21.93
CA LEU A 206 13.05 -4.91 -23.03
C LEU A 206 12.69 -4.10 -24.28
N GLU A 207 11.40 -4.00 -24.61
CA GLU A 207 10.90 -3.14 -25.70
C GLU A 207 11.25 -1.66 -25.47
N GLN A 208 11.06 -1.15 -24.24
CA GLN A 208 11.43 0.23 -23.88
C GLN A 208 12.94 0.50 -24.00
N GLN A 209 13.77 -0.56 -23.98
CA GLN A 209 15.21 -0.50 -24.22
C GLN A 209 15.60 -0.83 -25.67
N ALA A 210 14.63 -1.02 -26.58
CA ALA A 210 14.84 -1.50 -27.94
C ALA A 210 15.58 -2.85 -28.04
N LYS A 211 15.46 -3.70 -27.01
CA LYS A 211 16.04 -5.06 -26.96
C LYS A 211 15.03 -6.10 -27.47
N TYR A 212 14.56 -5.92 -28.70
CA TYR A 212 13.51 -6.78 -29.28
C TYR A 212 13.95 -8.24 -29.44
N GLY A 213 15.23 -8.48 -29.74
CA GLY A 213 15.81 -9.84 -29.78
C GLY A 213 15.71 -10.55 -28.43
N ASP A 214 16.17 -9.90 -27.36
CA ASP A 214 16.05 -10.44 -25.99
C ASP A 214 14.59 -10.69 -25.60
N ALA A 215 13.68 -9.80 -26.01
CA ALA A 215 12.24 -9.97 -25.75
C ALA A 215 11.66 -11.19 -26.45
N LEU A 216 12.07 -11.44 -27.70
CA LEU A 216 11.70 -12.64 -28.45
C LEU A 216 12.25 -13.91 -27.79
N GLU A 217 13.48 -13.89 -27.30
CA GLU A 217 14.07 -15.03 -26.58
C GLU A 217 13.29 -15.36 -25.30
N VAL A 218 12.87 -14.34 -24.53
CA VAL A 218 12.02 -14.53 -23.34
C VAL A 218 10.69 -15.16 -23.72
N LEU A 219 10.05 -14.65 -24.78
CA LEU A 219 8.73 -15.08 -25.25
C LEU A 219 8.72 -16.49 -25.86
N THR A 220 9.80 -16.87 -26.54
CA THR A 220 9.94 -18.20 -27.18
C THR A 220 10.57 -19.23 -26.26
N GLY A 221 11.25 -18.78 -25.20
CA GLY A 221 11.88 -19.64 -24.20
C GLY A 221 10.90 -20.22 -23.16
N LYS A 222 11.47 -20.73 -22.06
CA LYS A 222 10.70 -21.39 -20.98
C LYS A 222 9.66 -20.48 -20.34
N LEU A 223 9.99 -19.19 -20.17
CA LEU A 223 9.09 -18.22 -19.55
C LEU A 223 7.83 -18.01 -20.40
N GLY A 224 7.96 -17.96 -21.72
CA GLY A 224 6.82 -17.82 -22.63
C GLY A 224 5.70 -18.85 -22.47
N SER A 225 5.97 -20.00 -21.84
CA SER A 225 4.94 -21.02 -21.56
C SER A 225 3.89 -20.57 -20.52
N LEU A 226 4.17 -19.53 -19.72
CA LEU A 226 3.20 -18.94 -18.80
C LEU A 226 2.10 -18.17 -19.54
N LEU A 227 2.35 -17.74 -20.78
CA LEU A 227 1.32 -17.15 -21.65
C LEU A 227 0.52 -18.28 -22.30
N THR A 228 -0.52 -18.74 -21.60
CA THR A 228 -1.32 -19.91 -22.00
C THR A 228 -2.17 -19.67 -23.26
N VAL A 229 -2.48 -18.41 -23.57
CA VAL A 229 -3.23 -18.04 -24.78
C VAL A 229 -2.27 -17.88 -25.95
N GLU A 230 -2.16 -18.92 -26.77
CA GLU A 230 -1.24 -18.98 -27.91
C GLU A 230 -1.41 -17.79 -28.87
N VAL A 231 -2.64 -17.34 -29.09
CA VAL A 231 -2.94 -16.20 -29.98
C VAL A 231 -2.29 -14.91 -29.48
N ASP A 232 -2.31 -14.67 -28.17
CA ASP A 232 -1.71 -13.47 -27.58
C ASP A 232 -0.18 -13.55 -27.68
N ARG A 233 0.38 -14.75 -27.43
CA ARG A 233 1.82 -15.00 -27.60
C ARG A 233 2.28 -14.73 -29.03
N LEU A 234 1.58 -15.27 -30.02
CA LEU A 234 1.89 -15.06 -31.44
C LEU A 234 1.74 -13.59 -31.84
N ARG A 235 0.74 -12.89 -31.32
CA ARG A 235 0.56 -11.45 -31.58
C ARG A 235 1.76 -10.64 -31.09
N ILE A 236 2.20 -10.89 -29.86
CA ILE A 236 3.38 -10.22 -29.29
C ILE A 236 4.63 -10.56 -30.11
N GLN A 237 4.79 -11.84 -30.48
CA GLN A 237 5.93 -12.29 -31.28
C GLN A 237 5.99 -11.59 -32.64
N CYS A 238 4.86 -11.45 -33.34
CA CYS A 238 4.79 -10.72 -34.60
C CYS A 238 5.18 -9.26 -34.43
N THR A 239 4.69 -8.58 -33.39
CA THR A 239 5.03 -7.18 -33.11
C THR A 239 6.54 -7.02 -32.87
N LEU A 240 7.11 -7.87 -32.02
CA LEU A 240 8.54 -7.86 -31.70
C LEU A 240 9.43 -8.18 -32.90
N ALA A 241 9.01 -9.09 -33.79
CA ALA A 241 9.76 -9.43 -35.00
C ALA A 241 9.68 -8.36 -36.09
N SER A 242 8.71 -7.46 -36.01
CA SER A 242 8.50 -6.36 -36.97
C SER A 242 9.16 -5.03 -36.58
N SER A 243 9.72 -4.94 -35.37
CA SER A 243 10.33 -3.73 -34.79
C SER A 243 11.86 -3.76 -34.90
#